data_AF-A0A1Y4AWH7-F1
#
_entry.id   AF-A0A1Y4AWH7-F1
#
_cell.length_a   1.000
_cell.length_b   1.000
_cell.length_c   1.000
_cell.angle_alpha   90.00
_cell.angle_beta   90.00
_cell.angle_gamma   90.00
#
_symmetry.space_group_name_H-M   'P 1'
#
loop_
_entity.id
_entity.type
_entity.pdbx_description
1 polymer ?
#
loop_
_entity_poly.entity_id
_entity_poly.type
_entity_poly.pdbx_seq_one_letter_code
_entity_poly.pdbx_strand_id
1 'polypeptide(L)' 'MKRMENLIIDCFAGGGGASVGIEMALGRPVDIAINHDPDAILMHKTNHTGERTPRLWVDDSEGKLKFA' A
#
# COMPACT_ATOMS: atom_id res chain seq x y z
N MET A 1 9.62 -11.82 -23.24
CA MET A 1 9.08 -10.47 -23.00
C MET A 1 8.20 -10.53 -21.76
N LYS A 2 8.60 -9.93 -20.63
CA LYS A 2 7.76 -9.85 -19.44
C LYS A 2 6.59 -8.90 -19.77
N ARG A 3 5.34 -9.36 -19.67
CA ARG A 3 4.19 -8.44 -19.74
C ARG A 3 4.32 -7.48 -18.56
N MET A 4 4.22 -6.18 -18.83
CA MET A 4 4.11 -5.17 -17.77
C MET A 4 2.68 -5.28 -17.26
N GLU A 5 2.51 -5.80 -16.05
CA GLU A 5 1.20 -5.83 -15.40
C GLU A 5 0.78 -4.41 -15.01
N ASN A 6 -0.53 -4.15 -14.98
CA ASN A 6 -1.05 -2.86 -14.51
C ASN A 6 -0.66 -2.67 -13.04
N LEU A 7 -0.35 -1.42 -12.67
CA LEU A 7 -0.08 -1.04 -11.29
C LEU A 7 -1.37 -0.95 -10.49
N ILE A 8 -1.35 -1.47 -9.27
CA ILE A 8 -2.42 -1.37 -8.29
C ILE A 8 -1.97 -0.44 -7.18
N ILE A 9 -2.68 0.68 -7.00
CA ILE A 9 -2.36 1.71 -6.01
C ILE A 9 -3.55 1.85 -5.06
N ASP A 10 -3.33 1.57 -3.78
CA ASP A 10 -4.31 1.78 -2.70
C ASP A 10 -4.10 3.16 -2.07
N CYS A 11 -4.90 4.13 -2.52
CA CYS A 11 -4.89 5.49 -1.96
C CYS A 11 -5.70 5.53 -0.67
N PHE A 12 -5.18 6.21 0.35
CA PHE A 12 -5.78 6.25 1.70
C PHE A 12 -5.89 4.86 2.31
N ALA A 13 -4.81 4.08 2.22
CA ALA A 13 -4.79 2.65 2.54
C ALA A 13 -5.18 2.34 3.99
N GLY A 14 -5.09 3.31 4.90
CA GLY A 14 -5.35 3.15 6.32
C GLY A 14 -4.52 2.00 6.88
N GLY A 15 -5.12 1.18 7.74
CA GLY A 15 -4.51 -0.08 8.22
C GLY A 15 -4.45 -1.21 7.20
N GLY A 16 -4.89 -1.00 5.95
CA GLY A 16 -4.72 -1.95 4.85
C GLY A 16 -5.89 -2.89 4.58
N GLY A 17 -7.09 -2.60 5.06
CA GLY A 17 -8.27 -3.45 4.81
C GLY A 17 -8.65 -3.53 3.33
N ALA A 18 -8.62 -2.40 2.61
CA ALA A 18 -8.85 -2.37 1.17
C ALA A 18 -7.77 -3.15 0.40
N SER A 19 -6.49 -2.95 0.74
CA SER A 19 -5.37 -3.72 0.20
C SER A 19 -5.58 -5.24 0.31
N VAL A 20 -6.02 -5.74 1.47
CA VAL A 20 -6.33 -7.18 1.65
C VAL A 20 -7.47 -7.63 0.73
N GLY A 21 -8.54 -6.85 0.63
CA GLY A 21 -9.66 -7.17 -0.25
C GLY A 21 -9.26 -7.22 -1.74
N ILE A 22 -8.41 -6.29 -2.17
CA ILE A 22 -7.87 -6.25 -3.54
C ILE A 22 -6.98 -7.47 -3.80
N GLU A 23 -6.11 -7.84 -2.83
CA GLU A 23 -5.28 -9.04 -2.93
C GLU A 23 -6.11 -10.31 -3.08
N MET A 24 -7.18 -10.45 -2.28
CA MET A 24 -8.11 -11.58 -2.37
C MET A 24 -8.82 -11.63 -3.72
N ALA A 25 -9.20 -10.48 -4.28
CA ALA A 25 -9.93 -10.41 -5.55
C ALA A 25 -9.04 -10.70 -6.77
N LEU A 26 -7.78 -10.24 -6.74
CA LEU A 26 -6.87 -10.30 -7.88
C LEU A 26 -5.83 -11.42 -7.77
N GLY A 27 -5.72 -12.07 -6.61
CA GLY A 27 -4.72 -13.10 -6.34
C GLY A 27 -3.28 -12.59 -6.29
N ARG A 28 -3.09 -11.26 -6.13
CA ARG A 28 -1.77 -10.63 -6.01
C ARG A 28 -1.85 -9.35 -5.16
N PRO A 29 -0.77 -8.98 -4.43
CA PRO A 29 -0.76 -7.81 -3.58
C PRO A 29 -0.82 -6.50 -4.37
N VAL A 30 -1.25 -5.44 -3.70
CA VAL A 30 -1.16 -4.07 -4.24
C VAL A 30 0.31 -3.67 -4.39
N ASP A 31 0.62 -2.81 -5.37
CA ASP A 31 2.01 -2.42 -5.65
C ASP A 31 2.46 -1.26 -4.75
N ILE A 32 1.55 -0.32 -4.50
CA ILE A 32 1.80 0.91 -3.73
C ILE A 32 0.61 1.13 -2.79
N ALA A 33 0.91 1.45 -1.54
CA ALA A 33 -0.07 1.96 -0.57
C ALA A 33 0.33 3.40 -0.19
N ILE A 34 -0.65 4.29 -0.05
CA ILE A 34 -0.42 5.68 0.35
C ILE A 34 -1.18 5.98 1.63
N ASN A 35 -0.48 6.52 2.62
CA ASN A 35 -1.04 6.97 3.89
C ASN A 35 -0.50 8.36 4.26
N HIS A 36 -1.15 9.05 5.19
CA HIS A 36 -0.65 10.31 5.78
C HIS A 36 -0.53 10.20 7.31
N ASP A 37 -1.39 9.38 7.91
CA ASP A 37 -1.44 9.17 9.37
C ASP A 37 -0.37 8.15 9.83
N PRO A 38 0.51 8.53 10.79
CA PRO A 38 1.56 7.63 11.29
C PRO A 38 1.05 6.35 11.95
N ASP A 39 -0.09 6.40 12.63
CA ASP A 39 -0.67 5.24 13.31
C ASP A 39 -1.24 4.25 12.28
N ALA A 40 -1.89 4.76 11.23
CA ALA A 40 -2.34 3.99 10.09
C ALA A 40 -1.16 3.35 9.34
N ILE A 41 -0.05 4.07 9.14
CA ILE A 41 1.19 3.55 8.56
C ILE A 41 1.72 2.39 9.38
N LEU A 42 1.81 2.56 10.70
CA LEU A 42 2.30 1.52 11.59
C LEU A 42 1.41 0.28 11.53
N MET A 43 0.10 0.46 11.65
CA MET A 43 -0.88 -0.62 11.56
C MET A 43 -0.82 -1.34 10.21
N HIS A 44 -0.71 -0.61 9.10
CA HIS A 44 -0.58 -1.19 7.77
C HIS A 44 0.68 -2.07 7.67
N LYS A 45 1.83 -1.58 8.14
CA LYS A 45 3.09 -2.34 8.18
C LYS A 45 2.98 -3.60 9.04
N THR A 46 2.22 -3.56 10.14
CA THR A 46 1.98 -4.74 10.98
C THR A 46 1.11 -5.78 10.28
N ASN A 47 0.10 -5.35 9.52
CA ASN A 47 -0.83 -6.24 8.82
C ASN A 47 -0.23 -6.85 7.53
N HIS A 48 0.61 -6.08 6.83
CA HIS A 48 1.22 -6.45 5.55
C HIS A 48 2.71 -6.71 5.70
N THR A 49 3.07 -7.95 6.02
CA THR A 49 4.46 -8.38 6.25
C THR A 49 4.99 -9.28 5.14
N GLY A 50 6.32 -9.31 4.98
CA GLY A 50 7.01 -10.19 4.04
C GLY A 50 6.78 -9.82 2.57
N GLU A 51 6.46 -10.82 1.75
CA GLU A 51 6.25 -10.64 0.30
C GLU A 51 4.95 -9.89 -0.05
N ARG A 52 4.07 -9.69 0.93
CA ARG A 52 2.82 -8.92 0.77
C ARG A 52 2.98 -7.43 1.03
N THR A 53 4.15 -6.98 1.46
CA THR A 53 4.37 -5.57 1.81
C THR A 53 4.39 -4.71 0.54
N PRO A 54 3.39 -3.83 0.32
CA PRO A 54 3.44 -2.89 -0.78
C PRO A 54 4.52 -1.83 -0.53
N ARG A 55 4.93 -1.11 -1.58
CA ARG A 55 5.69 0.13 -1.37
C ARG A 55 4.80 1.12 -0.65
N LEU A 56 5.06 1.37 0.62
CA LEU A 56 4.28 2.31 1.42
C LEU A 56 4.88 3.72 1.27
N TRP A 57 4.04 4.65 0.85
CA TRP A 57 4.38 6.06 0.75
C TRP A 57 3.58 6.86 1.77
N VAL A 58 4.23 7.86 2.33
CA VAL A 58 3.65 8.85 3.21
C VAL A 58 3.44 10.13 2.43
N ASP A 59 2.22 10.64 2.42
CA ASP A 59 1.95 12.02 2.07
C ASP A 59 2.29 12.90 3.28
N ASP A 60 3.28 13.79 3.15
CA ASP A 60 3.63 14.72 4.21
C ASP A 60 2.65 15.90 4.30
N SER A 61 2.84 16.78 5.28
CA SER A 61 2.00 17.97 5.44
C SER A 61 2.07 18.96 4.26
N GLU A 62 3.00 18.76 3.33
CA GLU A 62 3.18 19.57 2.12
C GLU A 62 2.59 18.90 0.87
N GLY A 63 1.92 17.75 1.00
CA GLY A 63 1.36 17.02 -0.14
C GLY A 63 2.40 16.27 -0.97
N LYS A 64 3.59 15.98 -0.40
CA LYS A 64 4.65 15.23 -1.08
C LYS A 64 4.69 13.79 -0.59
N LEU A 65 4.77 12.88 -1.56
CA LEU A 65 4.98 11.46 -1.30
C LEU A 65 6.46 11.17 -0.98
N LYS A 66 6.71 10.52 0.16
CA LYS A 66 8.01 9.95 0.55
C LYS A 66 7.88 8.49 0.94
N PHE A 67 8.94 7.70 0.77
CA PHE A 67 8.94 6.31 1.26
C PHE A 67 8.82 6.26 2.79
N ALA A 68 7.95 5.37 3.28
CA ALA A 68 7.59 5.20 4.68
C ALA A 68 8.48 4.21 5.43
#